data_AF-A0A968MH42-F1
#
_entry.id   AF-A0A968MH42-F1
#
_cell.length_a   1.000
_cell.length_b   1.000
_cell.length_c   1.000
_cell.angle_alpha   90.00
_cell.angle_beta   90.00
_cell.angle_gamma   90.00
#
_symmetry.space_group_name_H-M   'P 1'
#
loop_
_entity.id
_entity.type
_entity.pdbx_description
1 polymer ?
#
loop_
_entity_poly.entity_id
_entity_poly.type
_entity_poly.pdbx_seq_one_letter_code
_entity_poly.pdbx_strand_id
1 'polypeptide(L)'
;MVARIADNIFIIKDGEIIEHGDQYAIFQDPKSDYTKALLMAQPPIYKKIYRLPSLSSQEMFEEQVPSKKNNQDTTEILKVNKLNTWFTKNKKSIFEKKTYLKSSPRCEL
;
A
#
# COMPACT_ATOMS: atom_id res chain seq x y z
N MET A 1 8.56 -11.66 -11.62
CA MET A 1 10.01 -11.42 -11.79
C MET A 1 10.82 -12.55 -11.19
N VAL A 2 10.57 -12.95 -9.93
CA VAL A 2 11.26 -14.06 -9.24
C VAL A 2 11.24 -15.37 -10.05
N ALA A 3 10.07 -15.79 -10.55
CA ALA A 3 9.90 -16.98 -11.39
C ALA A 3 10.66 -16.98 -12.74
N ARG A 4 11.46 -15.95 -13.05
CA ARG A 4 12.25 -15.87 -14.29
C ARG A 4 13.75 -15.85 -14.04
N ILE A 5 14.17 -15.68 -12.78
CA ILE A 5 15.58 -15.44 -12.43
C ILE A 5 16.12 -16.42 -11.40
N ALA A 6 15.25 -17.12 -10.68
CA ALA A 6 15.63 -18.02 -9.60
C ALA A 6 15.40 -19.47 -10.02
N ASP A 7 16.44 -20.29 -9.89
CA ASP A 7 16.32 -21.74 -10.09
C ASP A 7 15.72 -22.42 -8.85
N ASN A 8 16.14 -21.98 -7.66
CA ASN A 8 15.71 -22.50 -6.37
C ASN A 8 15.16 -21.39 -5.48
N ILE A 9 14.10 -21.71 -4.74
CA ILE A 9 13.33 -20.74 -3.97
C ILE A 9 13.11 -21.29 -2.56
N PHE A 10 13.35 -20.43 -1.56
CA PHE A 10 13.06 -20.68 -0.16
C PHE A 10 12.07 -19.63 0.33
N ILE A 11 11.02 -20.09 1.01
CA ILE A 11 9.97 -19.24 1.60
C ILE A 11 10.09 -19.33 3.10
N ILE A 12 10.24 -18.17 3.74
CA ILE A 12 10.46 -18.03 5.18
C ILE A 12 9.31 -17.24 5.79
N LYS A 13 8.84 -17.67 6.96
CA LYS A 13 7.90 -16.94 7.81
C LYS A 13 8.39 -17.01 9.25
N ASP A 14 8.43 -15.88 9.93
CA ASP A 14 8.84 -15.78 11.34
C ASP A 14 10.21 -16.42 11.64
N GLY A 15 11.13 -16.37 10.66
CA GLY A 15 12.47 -16.94 10.78
C GLY A 15 12.59 -18.43 10.46
N GLU A 16 11.48 -19.11 10.13
CA GLU A 16 11.47 -20.53 9.79
C GLU A 16 11.22 -20.76 8.29
N ILE A 17 11.88 -21.76 7.71
CA ILE A 17 11.65 -22.17 6.33
C ILE A 17 10.33 -22.93 6.28
N ILE A 18 9.34 -22.34 5.60
CA ILE A 18 8.01 -22.90 5.45
C ILE A 18 7.91 -23.78 4.21
N GLU A 19 8.59 -23.42 3.14
CA GLU A 19 8.57 -24.17 1.89
C GLU A 19 9.86 -23.93 1.09
N HIS A 20 10.34 -24.94 0.38
CA HIS A 20 11.48 -24.82 -0.51
C HIS A 20 11.33 -25.73 -1.73
N GLY A 21 11.89 -25.32 -2.86
CA GLY A 21 11.84 -26.10 -4.08
C GLY A 21 12.32 -25.31 -5.29
N ASP A 22 12.22 -25.93 -6.47
CA ASP A 22 12.43 -25.22 -7.72
C ASP A 22 11.27 -24.24 -8.01
N GLN A 23 11.47 -23.41 -9.03
CA GLN A 23 10.43 -22.47 -9.47
C GLN A 23 9.10 -23.16 -9.84
N TYR A 24 9.13 -24.39 -10.39
CA TYR A 24 7.93 -25.07 -10.83
C TYR A 24 7.10 -25.51 -9.62
N ALA A 25 7.73 -26.13 -8.63
CA ALA A 25 7.11 -26.57 -7.40
C ALA A 25 6.44 -25.40 -6.66
N ILE A 26 7.16 -24.28 -6.50
CA ILE A 26 6.63 -23.14 -5.75
C ILE A 26 5.50 -22.41 -6.51
N PHE A 27 5.64 -22.19 -7.82
CA PHE A 27 4.67 -21.37 -8.56
C PHE A 27 3.49 -22.16 -9.13
N GLN A 28 3.65 -23.45 -9.44
CA GLN A 28 2.57 -24.27 -10.03
C GLN A 28 1.85 -25.15 -9.02
N ASP A 29 2.57 -25.70 -8.05
CA ASP A 29 2.00 -26.64 -7.07
C ASP A 29 2.46 -26.31 -5.62
N PRO A 30 2.18 -25.08 -5.14
CA PRO A 30 2.57 -24.67 -3.79
C PRO A 30 1.85 -25.50 -2.73
N LYS A 31 2.61 -26.05 -1.79
CA LYS A 31 2.09 -26.92 -0.72
C LYS A 31 1.59 -26.12 0.46
N SER A 32 2.29 -25.05 0.85
CA SER A 32 1.90 -24.25 2.00
C SER A 32 0.79 -23.26 1.67
N ASP A 33 -0.19 -23.14 2.57
CA ASP A 33 -1.25 -22.13 2.44
C ASP A 33 -0.69 -20.71 2.50
N TYR A 34 0.43 -20.52 3.22
CA TYR A 34 1.13 -19.24 3.25
C TYR A 34 1.72 -18.89 1.88
N THR A 35 2.34 -19.85 1.19
CA THR A 35 2.86 -19.67 -0.17
C THR A 35 1.74 -19.34 -1.15
N LYS A 36 0.60 -20.04 -1.08
CA LYS A 36 -0.58 -19.75 -1.89
C LYS A 36 -1.06 -18.31 -1.67
N ALA A 37 -1.14 -17.87 -0.42
CA ALA A 37 -1.53 -16.51 -0.08
C ALA A 37 -0.57 -15.45 -0.63
N LEU A 38 0.75 -15.70 -0.55
CA LEU A 38 1.76 -14.80 -1.13
C LEU A 38 1.62 -14.67 -2.65
N LEU A 39 1.39 -15.78 -3.35
CA LEU A 39 1.17 -15.76 -4.80
C LEU A 39 -0.09 -14.98 -5.18
N MET A 40 -1.17 -15.14 -4.40
CA MET A 40 -2.42 -14.38 -4.61
C MET A 40 -2.29 -12.89 -4.31
N ALA A 41 -1.39 -12.51 -3.41
CA ALA A 41 -1.14 -11.11 -3.07
C ALA A 41 -0.41 -10.34 -4.17
N GLN A 42 0.07 -11.02 -5.22
CA GLN A 42 0.78 -10.36 -6.31
C GLN A 42 -0.16 -9.49 -7.15
N PRO A 43 0.09 -8.16 -7.25
CA PRO A 43 -0.77 -7.30 -8.03
C PRO A 43 -0.66 -7.61 -9.54
N PRO A 44 -1.78 -7.53 -10.29
CA PRO A 44 -1.76 -7.72 -11.74
C PRO A 44 -0.98 -6.60 -12.44
N ILE A 45 -0.03 -7.00 -13.30
CA ILE A 45 0.87 -6.06 -14.00
C ILE A 45 0.11 -5.20 -15.03
N TYR A 46 -0.99 -5.71 -15.59
CA TYR A 46 -1.79 -5.04 -16.61
C TYR A 46 -2.85 -4.08 -16.05
N LYS A 47 -3.10 -4.09 -14.73
CA LYS A 47 -4.09 -3.22 -14.11
C LYS A 47 -3.35 -2.11 -13.37
N LYS A 48 -3.38 -0.91 -13.94
CA LYS A 48 -2.91 0.28 -13.23
C LYS A 48 -3.80 0.47 -12.01
N ILE A 49 -3.29 0.14 -10.83
CA ILE A 49 -3.98 0.44 -9.58
C ILE A 49 -4.05 1.96 -9.52
N TYR A 50 -5.26 2.51 -9.66
CA TYR A 50 -5.48 3.94 -9.49
C TYR A 50 -4.92 4.31 -8.12
N ARG A 51 -4.17 5.42 -8.07
CA ARG A 51 -3.72 5.95 -6.78
C ARG A 51 -4.95 6.07 -5.89
N LEU A 52 -4.84 5.63 -4.64
CA LEU A 52 -5.91 5.81 -3.68
C LEU A 52 -6.36 7.27 -3.77
N PRO A 53 -7.65 7.53 -4.05
CA PRO A 53 -8.12 8.89 -4.16
C PRO A 53 -7.80 9.60 -2.85
N SER A 54 -7.28 10.82 -2.96
CA SER A 54 -7.20 11.70 -1.80
C SER A 54 -8.61 11.89 -1.24
N LEU A 55 -8.75 11.94 0.08
CA LEU A 55 -10.05 12.16 0.75
C LEU A 55 -10.77 13.43 0.23
N SER A 56 -10.03 14.38 -0.33
CA SER A 56 -10.56 15.55 -1.04
C SER A 56 -11.26 15.26 -2.37
N SER A 57 -11.37 14.00 -2.79
CA SER A 57 -11.96 13.59 -4.07
C SER A 57 -13.16 12.64 -3.89
N GLN A 58 -13.67 12.48 -2.67
CA GLN A 58 -14.81 11.62 -2.38
C GLN A 58 -16.14 12.30 -2.73
N GLU A 59 -16.40 12.41 -4.03
CA GLU A 59 -17.73 12.12 -4.53
C GLU A 59 -17.56 10.85 -5.36
N MET A 60 -18.38 9.82 -5.13
CA MET A 60 -18.35 8.51 -5.82
C MET A 60 -17.50 7.40 -5.17
N PHE A 61 -17.85 6.97 -3.96
CA PHE A 61 -17.76 5.55 -3.58
C PHE A 61 -18.94 5.23 -2.66
N GLU A 62 -20.08 4.94 -3.28
CA GLU A 62 -21.23 4.34 -2.60
C GLU A 62 -21.28 2.87 -3.00
N GLU A 63 -20.34 2.08 -2.47
CA GLU A 63 -20.38 0.64 -2.59
C GLU A 63 -21.20 0.08 -1.43
N GLN A 64 -22.41 -0.38 -1.74
CA GLN A 64 -23.34 -1.03 -0.82
C GLN A 64 -22.74 -2.36 -0.32
N VAL A 65 -21.88 -2.29 0.69
CA VAL A 65 -21.47 -3.46 1.47
C VAL A 65 -22.55 -3.70 2.53
N PRO A 66 -23.20 -4.89 2.59
CA PRO A 66 -24.23 -5.16 3.57
C PRO A 66 -23.64 -5.12 4.99
N SER A 67 -23.96 -4.04 5.69
CA SER A 67 -23.55 -3.75 7.06
C SER A 67 -24.28 -4.70 8.03
N LYS A 68 -23.54 -5.66 8.60
CA LYS A 68 -23.93 -6.23 9.89
C LYS A 68 -23.73 -5.15 10.95
N LYS A 69 -24.84 -4.50 11.36
CA LYS A 69 -24.89 -3.63 12.53
C LYS A 69 -24.60 -4.46 13.78
N ASN A 70 -23.55 -4.10 14.51
CA ASN A 70 -23.51 -4.19 15.97
C ASN A 70 -22.95 -2.87 16.51
N ASN A 71 -23.67 -2.33 17.48
CA ASN A 71 -23.56 -0.98 18.01
C ASN A 71 -22.38 -0.83 19.00
N GLN A 72 -21.96 0.44 19.13
CA GLN A 72 -21.22 1.04 20.24
C GLN A 72 -19.74 0.67 20.35
N ASP A 73 -18.91 1.44 19.64
CA ASP A 73 -17.75 2.14 20.20
C ASP A 73 -17.20 3.12 19.16
N THR A 74 -17.93 4.22 18.94
CA THR A 74 -17.39 5.38 18.20
C THR A 74 -16.63 6.27 19.17
N THR A 75 -15.59 5.74 19.81
CA THR A 75 -14.55 6.61 20.35
C THR A 75 -13.76 7.10 19.14
N GLU A 76 -13.88 8.38 18.81
CA GLU A 76 -12.99 9.01 17.82
C GLU A 76 -11.53 8.78 18.30
N ILE A 77 -10.86 7.76 17.76
CA ILE A 77 -9.54 7.34 18.25
C ILE A 77 -8.54 8.49 18.05
N LEU A 78 -8.68 9.22 16.93
CA LEU A 78 -7.81 10.36 16.61
C LEU A 78 -8.58 11.43 15.83
N LYS A 79 -8.54 12.67 16.34
CA LYS A 79 -9.03 13.88 15.67
C LYS A 79 -7.90 14.87 15.45
N VAL A 80 -7.60 15.18 14.18
CA VAL A 80 -6.52 16.10 13.79
C VAL A 80 -7.12 17.40 13.25
N ASN A 81 -6.98 18.50 13.99
CA ASN A 81 -7.65 19.76 13.66
C ASN A 81 -6.79 20.79 12.93
N LYS A 82 -5.45 20.60 12.85
CA LYS A 82 -4.50 21.62 12.37
C LYS A 82 -3.23 21.03 11.75
N LEU A 83 -3.39 20.12 10.79
CA LEU A 83 -2.24 19.51 10.12
C LEU A 83 -1.58 20.52 9.17
N ASN A 84 -0.31 20.85 9.43
CA ASN A 84 0.52 21.62 8.50
C ASN A 84 1.37 20.66 7.67
N THR A 85 1.39 20.81 6.34
CA THR A 85 2.28 20.06 5.46
C THR A 85 3.28 21.01 4.79
N TRP A 86 4.56 20.63 4.80
CA TRP A 86 5.67 21.41 4.28
C TRP A 86 6.40 20.65 3.19
N PHE A 87 6.78 21.35 2.12
CA PHE A 87 7.49 20.77 0.99
C PHE A 87 8.80 21.51 0.75
N THR A 88 9.87 20.79 0.46
CA THR A 88 11.16 21.38 0.08
C THR A 88 11.15 21.75 -1.39
N LYS A 89 11.51 23.00 -1.71
CA LYS A 89 11.81 23.41 -3.07
C LYS A 89 13.23 22.97 -3.42
N ASN A 90 13.40 22.29 -4.56
CA ASN A 90 14.73 21.88 -5.02
C ASN A 90 15.62 23.10 -5.25
N LYS A 91 16.83 23.08 -4.67
CA LYS A 91 17.85 24.11 -4.86
C LYS A 91 18.28 24.15 -6.32
N LYS A 92 18.42 25.34 -6.90
CA LYS A 92 18.95 25.50 -8.27
C LYS A 92 20.45 25.74 -8.29
N SER A 93 21.05 26.11 -7.15
CA SER A 93 22.48 26.34 -7.01
C SER A 93 23.04 25.76 -5.70
N ILE A 94 24.30 25.33 -5.73
CA ILE A 94 25.01 24.64 -4.62
C ILE A 94 25.22 25.52 -3.37
N PHE A 95 25.04 26.84 -3.47
CA PHE A 95 25.08 27.77 -2.32
C PHE A 95 23.70 28.28 -1.87
N GLU A 96 22.62 27.85 -2.53
CA GLU A 96 21.26 28.30 -2.21
C GLU A 96 20.73 27.61 -0.94
N LYS A 97 20.01 28.32 -0.06
CA LYS A 97 19.41 27.72 1.14
C LYS A 97 18.16 26.92 0.77
N LYS A 98 17.86 25.82 1.48
CA LYS A 98 16.62 25.05 1.24
C LYS A 98 15.42 25.92 1.63
N THR A 99 14.50 26.14 0.70
CA THR A 99 13.25 26.88 0.95
C THR A 99 12.11 25.89 1.15
N TYR A 100 11.34 26.06 2.21
CA TYR A 100 10.16 25.25 2.50
C TYR A 100 8.89 26.00 2.11
N LEU A 101 7.98 25.33 1.42
CA LEU A 101 6.67 25.84 1.05
C LEU A 101 5.64 25.18 1.96
N LYS A 102 4.89 25.99 2.71
CA LYS A 102 3.73 25.53 3.48
C LYS A 102 2.57 25.36 2.50
N SER A 103 1.98 24.17 2.41
CA SER A 103 0.73 24.05 1.65
C SER A 103 -0.42 24.61 2.47
N SER A 104 -1.17 25.53 1.87
CA SER A 104 -2.46 25.94 2.41
C SER A 104 -3.49 24.90 1.97
N PRO A 105 -4.37 24.40 2.86
CA PRO A 105 -5.58 23.72 2.39
C PRO A 105 -6.31 24.71 1.47
N ARG A 106 -6.64 24.25 0.26
CA ARG A 106 -7.18 25.10 -0.80
C ARG A 106 -8.55 25.62 -0.40
N CYS A 107 -8.79 26.91 -0.62
CA CYS A 107 -10.05 27.59 -0.31
C CYS A 107 -11.24 26.84 -0.93
N GLU A 108 -12.25 26.59 -0.10
CA GLU A 108 -13.58 26.14 -0.49
C GLU A 108 -14.17 27.15 -1.50
N LEU A 109 -14.65 26.64 -2.64
CA LEU A 109 -15.50 27.34 -3.61
C LEU A 109 -16.75 26.50 -3.80
#